data_AF-A0A9Q7ECY2-F1
#
_entry.id   AF-A0A9Q7ECY2-F1
#
_cell.length_a   1.000
_cell.length_b   1.000
_cell.length_c   1.000
_cell.angle_alpha   90.00
_cell.angle_beta   90.00
_cell.angle_gamma   90.00
#
_symmetry.space_group_name_H-M   'P 1'
#
loop_
_entity.id
_entity.type
_entity.pdbx_description
1 polymer ?
#
loop_
_entity_poly.entity_id
_entity_poly.type
_entity_poly.pdbx_seq_one_letter_code
_entity_poly.pdbx_strand_id
1 'polypeptide(L)'
;MVKIKIIGIVLVCASFLTACVDLWERSSSCKVSTNVSRKSLTFPNTGGQEFIDVNPKPYFIIQKVQLGNVGDEGYVYEERSVDSYSTANYTVQKVGDGRLVIHTNPYYGDQELKFEVVVNGGDCSETIYCTIKP
;
A
#
# COMPACT_ATOMS: atom_id res chain seq x y z
N MET A 1 -42.52 10.73 -59.50
CA MET A 1 -41.57 9.61 -59.34
C MET A 1 -40.21 10.05 -59.88
N VAL A 2 -39.33 10.59 -59.01
CA VAL A 2 -37.89 10.81 -59.27
C VAL A 2 -37.19 10.61 -57.91
N LYS A 3 -36.17 9.74 -57.90
CA LYS A 3 -35.50 9.17 -56.72
C LYS A 3 -34.62 10.23 -56.04
N ILE A 4 -34.88 10.55 -54.78
CA ILE A 4 -33.95 11.31 -53.93
C ILE A 4 -32.92 10.32 -53.40
N LYS A 5 -31.66 10.50 -53.82
CA LYS A 5 -30.50 9.73 -53.36
C LYS A 5 -30.21 10.10 -51.90
N ILE A 6 -30.02 9.09 -51.06
CA ILE A 6 -29.50 9.19 -49.70
C ILE A 6 -28.07 9.75 -49.80
N ILE A 7 -27.84 10.93 -49.24
CA ILE A 7 -26.51 11.53 -49.08
C ILE A 7 -26.23 11.63 -47.58
N GLY A 8 -25.28 10.79 -47.14
CA GLY A 8 -24.42 10.97 -45.96
C GLY A 8 -25.06 11.41 -44.65
N ILE A 9 -25.40 10.46 -43.79
CA ILE A 9 -25.40 10.69 -42.33
C ILE A 9 -23.92 10.85 -41.91
N VAL A 10 -23.44 12.09 -41.96
CA VAL A 10 -22.18 12.52 -41.32
C VAL A 10 -22.52 13.80 -40.58
N LEU A 11 -23.05 13.71 -39.35
CA LEU A 11 -22.88 14.72 -38.30
C LEU A 11 -23.73 14.44 -37.04
N VAL A 12 -23.56 13.29 -36.38
CA VAL A 12 -23.97 13.20 -34.96
C VAL A 12 -22.99 12.26 -34.26
N CYS A 13 -22.51 12.66 -33.08
CA CYS A 13 -21.58 11.94 -32.20
C CYS A 13 -20.08 12.32 -32.27
N ALA A 14 -19.74 13.60 -32.38
CA ALA A 14 -18.37 14.08 -32.11
C ALA A 14 -18.30 15.23 -31.09
N SER A 15 -19.29 15.35 -30.19
CA SER A 15 -19.34 16.46 -29.22
C SER A 15 -19.49 16.04 -27.75
N PHE A 16 -19.51 14.74 -27.45
CA PHE A 16 -19.64 14.22 -26.07
C PHE A 16 -18.53 13.25 -25.63
N LEU A 17 -17.55 12.96 -26.49
CA LEU A 17 -16.48 12.02 -26.12
C LEU A 17 -15.27 12.67 -25.46
N THR A 18 -15.06 13.98 -25.61
CA THR A 18 -13.87 14.64 -25.04
C THR A 18 -13.94 14.85 -23.53
N ALA A 19 -15.13 14.86 -22.92
CA ALA A 19 -15.26 15.02 -21.46
C ALA A 19 -15.00 13.71 -20.67
N CYS A 20 -15.05 12.54 -21.31
CA CYS A 20 -14.86 11.26 -20.62
C CYS A 20 -13.42 10.73 -20.68
N VAL A 21 -12.59 11.18 -21.64
CA VAL A 21 -11.19 10.73 -21.72
C VAL A 21 -10.29 11.48 -20.73
N ASP A 22 -10.61 12.74 -20.42
CA ASP A 22 -9.84 13.57 -19.48
C ASP A 22 -10.02 13.21 -17.99
N LEU A 23 -10.99 12.34 -17.64
CA LEU A 23 -11.16 11.86 -16.26
C LEU A 23 -10.40 10.56 -15.98
N TRP A 24 -9.90 9.85 -16.99
CA TRP A 24 -9.21 8.57 -16.84
C TRP A 24 -7.69 8.67 -16.73
N GLU A 25 -7.07 9.74 -17.26
CA GLU A 25 -5.63 9.99 -17.04
C GLU A 25 -5.32 10.58 -15.66
N ARG A 26 -6.34 10.96 -14.88
CA ARG A 26 -6.18 11.63 -13.59
C ARG A 26 -6.08 10.66 -12.39
N SER A 27 -6.22 9.36 -12.60
CA SER A 27 -6.40 8.37 -11.52
C SER A 27 -5.21 7.45 -11.24
N SER A 28 -4.02 7.62 -11.83
CA SER A 28 -2.87 6.78 -11.44
C SER A 28 -1.46 7.40 -11.58
N SER A 29 -1.32 8.72 -11.69
CA SER A 29 0.01 9.32 -11.59
C SER A 29 0.37 9.56 -10.13
N CYS A 30 1.20 8.68 -9.57
CA CYS A 30 1.86 8.93 -8.30
C CYS A 30 2.73 10.19 -8.41
N LYS A 31 2.28 11.34 -7.89
CA LYS A 31 3.05 12.59 -8.00
C LYS A 31 4.09 12.69 -6.90
N VAL A 32 3.78 12.15 -5.72
CA VAL A 32 4.70 12.04 -4.58
C VAL A 32 4.77 10.60 -4.11
N SER A 33 5.86 9.90 -4.44
CA SER A 33 6.09 8.53 -3.96
C SER A 33 6.64 8.55 -2.54
N THR A 34 6.11 7.68 -1.67
CA THR A 34 6.83 7.31 -0.45
C THR A 34 8.13 6.62 -0.83
N ASN A 35 9.19 6.83 -0.06
CA ASN A 35 10.49 6.21 -0.20
C ASN A 35 10.97 5.78 1.19
N VAL A 36 11.55 4.58 1.26
CA VAL A 36 12.09 4.00 2.47
C VAL A 36 13.56 3.65 2.24
N SER A 37 14.43 3.89 3.23
CA SER A 37 15.87 3.62 3.06
C SER A 37 16.20 2.15 2.83
N ARG A 38 15.33 1.23 3.28
CA ARG A 38 15.44 -0.21 3.07
C ARG A 38 14.07 -0.84 2.85
N LYS A 39 13.92 -1.63 1.78
CA LYS A 39 12.68 -2.35 1.44
C LYS A 39 12.66 -3.81 1.89
N SER A 40 13.80 -4.37 2.27
CA SER A 40 13.91 -5.77 2.69
C SER A 40 14.75 -5.86 3.95
N LEU A 41 14.20 -6.47 5.00
CA LEU A 41 14.87 -6.68 6.28
C LEU A 41 14.87 -8.16 6.65
N THR A 42 16.00 -8.62 7.18
CA THR A 42 16.15 -9.98 7.71
C THR A 42 16.60 -9.91 9.15
N PHE A 43 15.86 -10.54 10.05
CA PHE A 43 16.15 -10.59 11.48
C PHE A 43 16.54 -12.01 11.91
N PRO A 44 17.43 -12.15 12.91
CA PRO A 44 17.70 -13.43 13.55
C PRO A 44 16.52 -13.86 14.44
N ASN A 45 16.47 -15.15 14.77
CA ASN A 45 15.48 -15.75 15.68
C ASN A 45 15.54 -15.22 17.11
N THR A 46 16.67 -14.63 17.52
CA THR A 46 16.84 -14.00 18.84
C THR A 46 16.13 -12.66 18.98
N GLY A 47 15.52 -12.16 17.89
CA GLY A 47 14.98 -10.80 17.82
C GLY A 47 16.04 -9.77 17.44
N GLY A 48 15.58 -8.54 17.17
CA GLY A 48 16.44 -7.44 16.75
C GLY A 48 15.64 -6.19 16.37
N GLN A 49 16.34 -5.09 16.15
CA GLN A 49 15.72 -3.81 15.84
C GLN A 49 16.39 -3.13 14.66
N GLU A 50 15.58 -2.58 13.76
CA GLU A 50 16.03 -1.83 12.60
C GLU A 50 15.33 -0.47 12.52
N PHE A 51 16.11 0.54 12.12
CA PHE A 51 15.65 1.91 11.91
C PHE A 51 15.59 2.22 10.41
N ILE A 52 14.44 2.66 9.93
CA ILE A 52 14.19 2.98 8.52
C ILE A 52 13.85 4.46 8.41
N ASP A 53 14.55 5.15 7.51
CA ASP A 53 14.20 6.51 7.13
C ASP A 53 13.05 6.44 6.13
N VAL A 54 11.99 7.20 6.38
CA VAL A 54 10.82 7.30 5.50
C VAL A 54 10.67 8.75 5.05
N ASN A 55 10.56 8.94 3.73
CA ASN A 55 10.33 10.24 3.11
C ASN A 55 9.20 10.14 2.09
N PRO A 56 8.40 11.20 1.89
CA PRO A 56 8.44 12.45 2.65
C PRO A 56 7.83 12.30 4.06
N LYS A 57 8.04 13.32 4.91
CA LYS A 57 7.37 13.47 6.22
C LYS A 57 6.25 14.52 6.08
N PRO A 58 5.13 14.40 6.83
CA PRO A 58 4.79 13.30 7.72
C PRO A 58 4.37 12.04 6.95
N TYR A 59 4.53 10.88 7.58
CA TYR A 59 4.02 9.60 7.08
C TYR A 59 3.28 8.85 8.19
N PHE A 60 2.48 7.88 7.77
CA PHE A 60 1.70 6.97 8.60
C PHE A 60 2.09 5.52 8.32
N ILE A 61 1.92 4.67 9.33
CA ILE A 61 2.01 3.22 9.16
C ILE A 61 0.61 2.71 8.84
N ILE A 62 0.48 1.83 7.85
CA ILE A 62 -0.80 1.21 7.49
C ILE A 62 -0.88 -0.16 8.16
N GLN A 63 -1.76 -0.28 9.15
CA GLN A 63 -2.08 -1.54 9.80
C GLN A 63 -3.28 -2.19 9.11
N LYS A 64 -3.10 -3.44 8.63
CA LYS A 64 -4.19 -4.28 8.12
C LYS A 64 -4.78 -5.08 9.29
N VAL A 65 -6.04 -4.83 9.63
CA VAL A 65 -6.78 -5.54 10.68
C VAL A 65 -7.81 -6.44 10.01
N GLN A 66 -7.77 -7.74 10.25
CA GLN A 66 -8.78 -8.65 9.72
C GLN A 66 -10.14 -8.36 10.38
N LEU A 67 -11.16 -8.20 9.56
CA LEU A 67 -12.56 -8.12 9.96
C LEU A 67 -13.21 -9.50 9.74
N GLY A 68 -13.96 -9.99 10.74
CA GLY A 68 -14.70 -11.24 10.68
C GLY A 68 -14.06 -12.40 11.45
N ASN A 69 -14.78 -13.53 11.51
CA ASN A 69 -14.32 -14.73 12.20
C ASN A 69 -13.63 -15.69 11.22
N VAL A 70 -12.72 -16.51 11.74
CA VAL A 70 -12.12 -17.60 10.96
C VAL A 70 -13.24 -18.57 10.55
N GLY A 71 -13.58 -18.59 9.26
CA GLY A 71 -14.66 -19.40 8.69
C GLY A 71 -15.66 -18.64 7.82
N ASP A 72 -15.67 -17.31 7.86
CA ASP A 72 -16.45 -16.50 6.94
C ASP A 72 -15.83 -16.54 5.52
N GLU A 73 -16.67 -16.61 4.49
CA GLU A 73 -16.22 -16.61 3.09
C GLU A 73 -15.59 -15.26 2.73
N GLY A 74 -14.26 -15.18 2.82
CA GLY A 74 -13.46 -14.04 2.40
C GLY A 74 -12.79 -13.32 3.57
N TYR A 75 -11.49 -13.09 3.43
CA TYR A 75 -10.73 -12.26 4.37
C TYR A 75 -10.96 -10.79 4.04
N VAL A 76 -11.82 -10.12 4.80
CA VAL A 76 -11.97 -8.66 4.72
C VAL A 76 -10.92 -8.04 5.64
N TYR A 77 -10.16 -7.07 5.15
CA TYR A 77 -9.21 -6.31 5.96
C TYR A 77 -9.64 -4.84 6.03
N GLU A 78 -9.59 -4.27 7.22
CA GLU A 78 -9.63 -2.83 7.43
C GLU A 78 -8.21 -2.28 7.43
N GLU A 79 -7.95 -1.24 6.65
CA GLU A 79 -6.68 -0.52 6.69
C GLU A 79 -6.79 0.70 7.60
N ARG A 80 -5.89 0.80 8.58
CA ARG A 80 -5.84 1.91 9.53
C ARG A 80 -4.49 2.60 9.50
N SER A 81 -4.51 3.92 9.41
CA SER A 81 -3.32 4.75 9.61
C SER A 81 -3.02 4.88 11.11
N VAL A 82 -1.85 4.42 11.53
CA VAL A 82 -1.41 4.41 12.93
C VAL A 82 0.03 4.94 13.06
N ASP A 83 0.41 5.37 14.26
CA ASP A 83 1.81 5.70 14.59
C ASP A 83 2.57 4.49 15.17
N SER A 84 1.86 3.45 15.61
CA SER A 84 2.46 2.20 16.07
C SER A 84 1.45 1.05 16.10
N TYR A 85 1.92 -0.18 15.91
CA TYR A 85 1.17 -1.39 16.24
C TYR A 85 2.10 -2.54 16.64
N SER A 86 1.56 -3.51 17.36
CA SER A 86 2.32 -4.67 17.85
C SER A 86 1.58 -5.97 17.57
N THR A 87 2.35 -7.03 17.35
CA THR A 87 1.92 -8.43 17.27
C THR A 87 2.70 -9.24 18.31
N ALA A 88 2.45 -10.55 18.39
CA ALA A 88 3.25 -11.44 19.23
C ALA A 88 4.74 -11.47 18.81
N ASN A 89 5.04 -11.29 17.52
CA ASN A 89 6.38 -11.52 16.97
C ASN A 89 7.15 -10.24 16.65
N TYR A 90 6.46 -9.11 16.50
CA TYR A 90 7.11 -7.85 16.14
C TYR A 90 6.27 -6.62 16.50
N THR A 91 6.94 -5.48 16.61
CA THR A 91 6.35 -4.15 16.79
C THR A 91 6.86 -3.21 15.70
N VAL A 92 5.95 -2.40 15.18
CA VAL A 92 6.25 -1.34 14.21
C VAL A 92 5.84 -0.02 14.83
N GLN A 93 6.75 0.95 14.88
CA GLN A 93 6.47 2.25 15.50
C GLN A 93 7.23 3.39 14.82
N LYS A 94 6.63 4.57 14.83
CA LYS A 94 7.30 5.82 14.52
C LYS A 94 7.92 6.38 15.80
N VAL A 95 9.22 6.71 15.76
CA VAL A 95 9.94 7.26 16.90
C VAL A 95 10.14 8.77 16.75
N GLY A 96 10.53 9.47 17.83
CA GLY A 96 10.52 10.93 17.91
C GLY A 96 11.40 11.67 16.89
N ASP A 97 12.43 11.02 16.32
CA ASP A 97 13.25 11.56 15.23
C ASP A 97 12.56 11.45 13.84
N GLY A 98 11.38 10.86 13.80
CA GLY A 98 10.59 10.62 12.61
C GLY A 98 11.09 9.46 11.75
N ARG A 99 11.90 8.54 12.28
CA ARG A 99 12.19 7.26 11.64
C ARG A 99 11.15 6.21 12.02
N LEU A 100 11.03 5.21 11.16
CA LEU A 100 10.28 4.00 11.43
C LEU A 100 11.20 3.00 12.13
N VAL A 101 10.72 2.38 13.20
CA VAL A 101 11.40 1.30 13.89
C VAL A 101 10.59 0.02 13.72
N ILE A 102 11.27 -1.02 13.28
CA ILE A 102 10.75 -2.40 13.27
C ILE A 102 11.58 -3.18 14.28
N HIS A 103 10.91 -3.66 15.32
CA HIS A 103 11.50 -4.48 16.39
C HIS A 103 10.87 -5.87 16.33
N THR A 104 11.69 -6.91 16.23
CA THR A 104 11.25 -8.30 16.28
C THR A 104 11.55 -8.91 17.65
N ASN A 105 10.58 -9.64 18.20
CA ASN A 105 10.76 -10.46 19.39
C ASN A 105 11.46 -11.77 19.03
N PRO A 106 12.01 -12.50 20.02
CA PRO A 106 12.48 -13.86 19.79
C PRO A 106 11.37 -14.74 19.19
N TYR A 107 11.71 -15.52 18.18
CA TYR A 107 10.79 -16.39 17.45
C TYR A 107 11.43 -17.75 17.26
N TYR A 108 10.81 -18.80 17.82
CA TYR A 108 11.32 -20.18 17.80
C TYR A 108 10.42 -21.11 16.97
N GLY A 109 9.91 -20.62 15.85
CA GLY A 109 9.18 -21.45 14.91
C GLY A 109 10.12 -22.22 13.99
N ASP A 110 9.68 -23.39 13.52
CA ASP A 110 10.45 -24.24 12.62
C ASP A 110 10.56 -23.70 11.18
N GLN A 111 9.86 -22.59 10.87
CA GLN A 111 9.80 -21.98 9.55
C GLN A 111 10.08 -20.48 9.63
N GLU A 112 10.57 -19.90 8.55
CA GLU A 112 10.73 -18.44 8.45
C GLU A 112 9.40 -17.72 8.64
N LEU A 113 9.36 -16.70 9.52
CA LEU A 113 8.21 -15.82 9.63
C LEU A 113 8.37 -14.64 8.66
N LYS A 114 7.44 -14.49 7.72
CA LYS A 114 7.40 -13.38 6.77
C LYS A 114 6.25 -12.44 7.08
N PHE A 115 6.50 -11.14 7.04
CA PHE A 115 5.48 -10.12 7.23
C PHE A 115 5.81 -8.86 6.44
N GLU A 116 4.79 -8.06 6.18
CA GLU A 116 4.88 -6.82 5.42
C GLU A 116 4.54 -5.63 6.31
N VAL A 117 5.30 -4.55 6.15
CA VAL A 117 5.03 -3.27 6.78
C VAL A 117 4.78 -2.25 5.68
N VAL A 118 3.58 -1.70 5.64
CA VAL A 118 3.19 -0.70 4.66
C VAL A 118 3.25 0.68 5.30
N VAL A 119 3.88 1.64 4.62
CA VAL A 119 3.96 3.04 5.05
C VAL A 119 3.45 3.96 3.95
N ASN A 120 2.82 5.06 4.35
CA ASN A 120 2.32 6.06 3.42
C ASN A 120 2.70 7.48 3.89
N GLY A 121 3.56 8.15 3.14
CA GLY A 121 3.91 9.56 3.32
C GLY A 121 3.50 10.48 2.16
N GLY A 122 3.09 9.93 1.02
CA GLY A 122 2.76 10.69 -0.20
C GLY A 122 1.44 10.25 -0.81
N ASP A 123 1.35 10.28 -2.15
CA ASP A 123 0.19 9.76 -2.88
C ASP A 123 0.21 8.23 -2.98
N CYS A 124 1.40 7.62 -2.83
CA CYS A 124 1.60 6.18 -2.90
C CYS A 124 2.28 5.65 -1.65
N SER A 125 1.80 4.49 -1.21
CA SER A 125 2.44 3.72 -0.15
C SER A 125 3.69 2.99 -0.65
N GLU A 126 4.56 2.65 0.28
CA GLU A 126 5.65 1.70 0.09
C GLU A 126 5.55 0.53 1.05
N THR A 127 6.01 -0.63 0.60
CA THR A 127 5.99 -1.87 1.38
C THR A 127 7.42 -2.29 1.72
N ILE A 128 7.65 -2.58 3.00
CA ILE A 128 8.87 -3.15 3.54
C ILE A 128 8.61 -4.62 3.85
N TYR A 129 9.37 -5.50 3.21
CA TYR A 129 9.29 -6.95 3.38
C TYR A 129 10.24 -7.40 4.48
N CYS A 130 9.71 -8.02 5.52
CA CYS A 130 10.47 -8.47 6.68
C CYS A 130 10.45 -9.99 6.77
N THR A 131 11.59 -10.58 7.14
CA THR A 131 11.73 -12.01 7.40
C THR A 131 12.45 -12.23 8.74
N ILE A 132 11.88 -13.05 9.61
CA ILE A 132 12.56 -13.57 10.81
C ILE A 132 13.00 -14.99 10.49
N LYS A 133 14.31 -15.24 10.61
CA LYS A 133 14.88 -16.59 10.41
C LYS A 133 14.54 -17.50 11.60
N PRO A 134 14.51 -18.83 11.39
CA PRO A 134 14.43 -19.82 12.46
C PRO A 134 15.64 -19.79 13.40
#